data_AF-A0A1E5QPH6-F1
#
_entry.id   AF-A0A1E5QPH6-F1
#
_cell.length_a   1.000
_cell.length_b   1.000
_cell.length_c   1.000
_cell.angle_alpha   90.00
_cell.angle_beta   90.00
_cell.angle_gamma   90.00
#
_symmetry.space_group_name_H-M   'P 1'
#
loop_
_entity.id
_entity.type
_entity.pdbx_description
1 polymer ?
#
loop_
_entity_poly.entity_id
_entity_poly.type
_entity_poly.pdbx_seq_one_letter_code
_entity_poly.pdbx_strand_id
1 'polypeptide(L)'
;MIQDYKGWVIQLIQQNNTWQVCITSPDGVSSKIGSLVGFHAHPEAAILEAQSCIDRHQTEILLRDILEDWCDRALISWPEWEHLSTSLTRWVIQH
;
A
#
# COMPACT_ATOMS: atom_id res chain seq x y z
N MET A 1 -8.09 9.08 15.85
CA MET A 1 -7.05 10.07 15.49
C MET A 1 -6.98 10.15 13.98
N ILE A 2 -6.74 11.32 13.40
CA ILE A 2 -6.58 11.49 11.95
C ILE A 2 -5.21 12.13 11.70
N GLN A 3 -4.49 11.63 10.71
CA GLN A 3 -3.19 12.14 10.30
C GLN A 3 -3.08 12.15 8.77
N ASP A 4 -2.49 13.21 8.22
CA ASP A 4 -2.12 13.27 6.81
C ASP A 4 -0.69 12.76 6.58
N TYR A 5 -0.49 11.97 5.54
CA TYR A 5 0.83 11.47 5.12
C TYR A 5 0.93 11.37 3.60
N LYS A 6 1.79 12.19 2.98
CA LYS A 6 2.00 12.25 1.51
C LYS A 6 0.70 12.37 0.70
N GLY A 7 -0.26 13.15 1.21
CA GLY A 7 -1.58 13.33 0.59
C GLY A 7 -2.62 12.25 0.91
N TRP A 8 -2.23 11.18 1.61
CA TRP A 8 -3.14 10.17 2.13
C TRP A 8 -3.66 10.56 3.51
N VAL A 9 -4.93 10.25 3.77
CA VAL A 9 -5.53 10.41 5.10
C VAL A 9 -5.48 9.07 5.82
N ILE A 10 -4.83 9.04 6.99
CA ILE A 10 -4.76 7.90 7.90
C ILE A 10 -5.72 8.14 9.07
N GLN A 11 -6.75 7.31 9.20
CA GLN A 11 -7.73 7.35 10.28
C GLN A 11 -7.56 6.15 11.21
N LEU A 12 -7.34 6.40 12.50
CA LEU A 12 -7.29 5.39 13.54
C LEU A 12 -8.61 5.29 14.31
N ILE A 13 -9.09 4.06 14.47
CA ILE A 13 -10.33 3.70 15.18
C ILE A 13 -9.98 2.71 16.30
N GLN A 14 -10.34 3.03 17.54
CA GLN A 14 -10.15 2.12 18.68
C GLN A 14 -11.38 1.24 18.87
N GLN A 15 -11.20 -0.09 18.91
CA GLN A 15 -12.25 -1.07 19.19
C GLN A 15 -11.70 -2.15 20.13
N ASN A 16 -12.38 -2.46 21.24
CA ASN A 16 -12.01 -3.57 22.13
C ASN A 16 -10.51 -3.62 22.52
N ASN A 17 -9.93 -2.48 22.90
CA ASN A 17 -8.50 -2.31 23.22
C ASN A 17 -7.53 -2.55 22.05
N THR A 18 -8.03 -2.59 20.82
CA THR A 18 -7.22 -2.68 19.61
C THR A 18 -7.39 -1.42 18.78
N TRP A 19 -6.35 -1.08 18.01
CA TRP A 19 -6.39 0.01 17.04
C TRP A 19 -6.49 -0.56 15.63
N GLN A 20 -7.48 -0.08 14.90
CA GLN A 20 -7.68 -0.31 13.48
C GLN A 20 -7.28 0.94 12.70
N VAL A 21 -6.83 0.73 11.46
CA VAL A 21 -6.43 1.80 10.55
C VAL A 21 -7.29 1.77 9.30
N CYS A 22 -7.71 2.95 8.86
CA CYS A 22 -8.30 3.17 7.56
C CYS A 22 -7.44 4.21 6.81
N ILE A 23 -7.11 3.92 5.56
CA ILE A 23 -6.38 4.84 4.68
C ILE A 23 -7.27 5.29 3.53
N THR A 24 -7.21 6.57 3.19
CA THR A 24 -7.91 7.14 2.03
C THR A 24 -6.90 7.81 1.11
N SER A 25 -6.94 7.47 -0.17
CA SER A 25 -6.03 8.05 -1.17
C SER A 25 -6.43 9.50 -1.52
N PRO A 26 -5.50 10.29 -2.10
CA PRO A 26 -5.78 11.66 -2.58
C PRO A 26 -6.97 11.74 -3.54
N ASP A 27 -7.17 10.70 -4.36
CA ASP A 27 -8.22 10.63 -5.39
C ASP A 27 -9.58 10.17 -4.82
N GLY A 28 -9.70 10.07 -3.49
CA GLY A 28 -10.93 9.62 -2.82
C GLY A 28 -11.23 8.14 -3.02
N VAL A 29 -10.30 7.38 -3.62
CA VAL A 29 -10.39 5.92 -3.67
C VAL A 29 -10.07 5.42 -2.26
N SER A 30 -11.12 5.30 -1.45
CA SER A 30 -11.09 4.44 -0.27
C SER A 30 -10.72 3.04 -0.76
N SER A 31 -9.66 2.45 -0.22
CA SER A 31 -9.42 1.02 -0.37
C SER A 31 -10.64 0.31 0.27
N LYS A 32 -11.68 0.05 -0.54
CA LYS A 32 -12.96 -0.48 -0.08
C LYS A 32 -12.70 -1.67 0.83
N ILE A 33 -13.09 -1.56 2.10
CA ILE A 33 -13.24 -2.65 3.07
C ILE A 33 -12.05 -3.63 3.03
N GLY A 34 -11.02 -3.32 3.83
CA GLY A 34 -9.86 -4.19 3.99
C GLY A 34 -8.57 -3.46 3.67
N SER A 35 -8.00 -2.82 4.67
CA SER A 35 -6.55 -2.87 4.89
C SER A 35 -6.42 -2.84 6.40
N LEU A 36 -6.78 -3.99 6.98
CA LEU A 36 -6.63 -4.31 8.37
C LEU A 36 -5.13 -4.27 8.63
N VAL A 37 -4.62 -3.10 8.99
CA VAL A 37 -3.28 -2.94 9.52
C VAL A 37 -3.35 -3.57 10.91
N GLY A 38 -3.18 -4.89 10.94
CA GLY A 38 -3.25 -5.73 12.13
C GLY A 38 -4.37 -5.45 13.14
N PHE A 39 -4.24 -6.05 14.31
CA PHE A 39 -4.83 -5.51 15.53
C PHE A 39 -3.66 -5.01 16.36
N HIS A 40 -3.53 -3.70 16.52
CA HIS A 40 -2.42 -3.14 17.27
C HIS A 40 -2.80 -2.87 18.71
N ALA A 41 -1.90 -3.21 19.63
CA ALA A 41 -1.99 -2.81 21.03
C ALA A 41 -1.78 -1.30 21.23
N HIS A 42 -1.07 -0.65 20.29
CA HIS A 42 -0.67 0.76 20.39
C HIS A 42 -0.94 1.52 19.08
N PRO A 43 -1.41 2.78 19.14
CA PRO A 43 -1.72 3.57 17.95
C PRO A 43 -0.49 3.88 17.10
N GLU A 44 0.69 4.01 17.70
CA GLU A 44 1.94 4.31 16.99
C GLU A 44 2.33 3.16 16.04
N ALA A 45 2.15 1.91 16.47
CA ALA A 45 2.41 0.74 15.62
C ALA A 45 1.45 0.70 14.42
N ALA A 46 0.18 1.05 14.65
CA ALA A 46 -0.84 1.13 13.63
C ALA A 46 -0.50 2.21 12.58
N ILE A 47 -0.02 3.38 13.02
CA ILE A 47 0.43 4.45 12.12
C ILE A 47 1.64 4.01 11.30
N LEU A 48 2.64 3.40 11.94
CA LEU A 48 3.87 2.98 11.27
C LEU A 48 3.58 1.95 10.16
N GLU A 49 2.73 0.97 10.42
CA GLU A 49 2.38 -0.02 9.40
C GLU A 49 1.53 0.62 8.28
N ALA A 50 0.62 1.56 8.60
CA ALA A 50 -0.11 2.32 7.58
C ALA A 50 0.82 3.15 6.68
N GLN A 51 1.81 3.83 7.25
CA GLN A 51 2.84 4.57 6.50
C GLN A 51 3.67 3.62 5.63
N SER A 52 4.08 2.47 6.17
CA SER A 52 4.81 1.44 5.43
C SER A 52 4.01 0.96 4.21
N CYS A 53 2.70 0.76 4.36
CA CYS A 53 1.81 0.37 3.27
C CYS A 53 1.75 1.44 2.17
N ILE A 54 1.59 2.72 2.55
CA ILE A 54 1.58 3.84 1.61
C ILE A 54 2.91 3.92 0.83
N ASP A 55 4.04 3.75 1.52
CA ASP A 55 5.37 3.77 0.90
C ASP A 55 5.58 2.62 -0.09
N ARG A 56 5.12 1.41 0.25
CA ARG A 56 5.17 0.25 -0.67
C ARG A 56 4.32 0.48 -1.90
N HIS A 57 3.10 1.01 -1.73
CA HIS A 57 2.22 1.28 -2.85
C HIS A 57 2.80 2.35 -3.80
N GLN A 58 3.37 3.43 -3.26
CA GLN A 58 4.09 4.42 -4.08
C GLN A 58 5.28 3.79 -4.81
N THR A 59 6.03 2.93 -4.13
CA THR A 59 7.17 2.23 -4.73
C THR A 59 6.73 1.25 -5.83
N GLU A 60 5.60 0.56 -5.65
CA GLU A 60 5.02 -0.33 -6.65
C GLU A 60 4.67 0.40 -7.94
N ILE A 61 4.06 1.59 -7.85
CA ILE A 61 3.75 2.41 -9.03
C ILE A 61 5.05 2.72 -9.80
N LEU A 62 6.07 3.22 -9.10
CA LEU A 62 7.37 3.53 -9.72
C LEU A 62 8.04 2.29 -10.34
N LEU A 63 7.98 1.13 -9.66
CA LEU A 63 8.54 -0.11 -10.18
C LEU A 63 7.75 -0.64 -11.36
N ARG A 64 6.43 -0.48 -11.38
CA ARG A 64 5.56 -0.87 -12.49
C ARG A 64 5.89 -0.06 -13.74
N ASP A 65 6.12 1.25 -13.60
CA ASP A 65 6.55 2.13 -14.69
C ASP A 65 7.93 1.68 -15.25
N ILE A 66 8.86 1.29 -14.38
CA ILE A 66 10.18 0.76 -14.79
C ILE A 66 10.01 -0.57 -15.55
N LEU A 67 9.16 -1.48 -15.05
CA LEU A 67 8.90 -2.75 -15.72
C LEU A 67 8.28 -2.52 -17.10
N GLU A 68 7.34 -1.57 -17.23
CA GLU A 68 6.73 -1.19 -18.50
C GLU A 68 7.78 -0.65 -19.49
N ASP A 69 8.66 0.26 -19.07
CA ASP A 69 9.78 0.75 -19.90
C ASP A 69 10.72 -0.39 -20.32
N TRP A 70 11.01 -1.36 -19.44
CA TRP A 70 11.82 -2.52 -19.78
C TRP A 70 11.14 -3.43 -20.80
N CYS A 71 9.83 -3.63 -20.69
CA CYS A 71 9.04 -4.42 -21.64
C CYS A 71 8.98 -3.72 -23.00
N ASP A 72 8.75 -2.41 -23.04
CA ASP A 72 8.69 -1.60 -24.26
C ASP A 72 10.02 -1.58 -25.01
N ARG A 73 11.13 -1.61 -24.28
CA ARG A 73 12.50 -1.71 -24.84
C ARG A 73 12.93 -3.14 -25.18
N ALA A 74 12.04 -4.13 -25.01
CA ALA A 74 12.32 -5.55 -25.19
C ALA A 74 13.50 -6.06 -24.33
N LEU A 75 13.76 -5.45 -23.18
CA LEU A 75 14.75 -5.92 -22.20
C LEU A 75 14.21 -7.12 -21.41
N ILE A 76 12.89 -7.19 -21.26
CA ILE A 76 12.14 -8.33 -20.72
C ILE A 76 10.99 -8.66 -21.68
N SER A 77 10.58 -9.92 -21.67
CA SER A 77 9.41 -10.39 -22.40
C SER A 77 8.11 -10.08 -21.65
N TRP A 78 6.98 -10.10 -22.37
CA TRP A 78 5.66 -9.89 -21.78
C TRP A 78 5.33 -10.88 -20.64
N PRO A 79 5.65 -12.20 -20.73
CA PRO A 79 5.47 -13.12 -19.61
C PRO A 79 6.35 -12.80 -18.38
N GLU A 80 7.58 -12.32 -18.59
CA GLU A 80 8.45 -11.87 -17.48
C GLU A 80 7.89 -10.61 -16.82
N TRP A 81 7.40 -9.66 -17.61
CA TRP A 81 6.70 -8.48 -17.11
C TRP A 81 5.48 -8.86 -16.27
N GLU A 82 4.62 -9.76 -16.76
CA GLU A 82 3.42 -10.21 -16.05
C GLU A 82 3.78 -10.88 -14.70
N HIS A 83 4.81 -11.73 -14.71
CA HIS A 83 5.31 -12.38 -13.51
C HIS A 83 5.86 -11.38 -12.47
N LEU A 84 6.68 -10.42 -12.91
CA LEU A 84 7.27 -9.39 -12.05
C LEU A 84 6.20 -8.44 -11.52
N SER A 85 5.27 -8.00 -12.36
CA SER A 85 4.14 -7.13 -12.00
C SER A 85 3.21 -7.79 -10.97
N THR A 86 2.91 -9.08 -11.15
CA THR A 86 2.16 -9.87 -10.16
C THR A 86 2.91 -9.99 -8.83
N SER A 87 4.23 -10.17 -8.89
CA SER A 87 5.07 -10.27 -7.69
C SER A 87 5.13 -8.95 -6.91
N LEU A 88 5.22 -7.81 -7.60
CA LEU A 88 5.12 -6.48 -7.00
C LEU A 88 3.77 -6.26 -6.31
N THR A 89 2.68 -6.59 -7.01
CA THR A 89 1.31 -6.47 -6.46
C THR A 89 1.17 -7.29 -5.17
N ARG A 90 1.71 -8.53 -5.15
CA ARG A 90 1.70 -9.37 -3.94
C ARG A 90 2.53 -8.77 -2.80
N TRP A 91 3.68 -8.17 -3.09
CA TRP A 91 4.53 -7.53 -2.08
C TRP A 91 3.84 -6.33 -1.42
N VAL A 92 3.04 -5.56 -2.17
CA VAL A 92 2.24 -4.45 -1.60
C VAL A 92 1.13 -4.98 -0.69
N ILE A 93 0.50 -6.09 -1.06
CA ILE A 93 -0.64 -6.68 -0.34
C ILE A 93 -0.20 -7.50 0.89
N GLN A 94 1.00 -8.10 0.89
CA GLN A 94 1.43 -9.01 1.94
C GLN A 94 1.79 -8.29 3.25
N HIS A 95 1.19 -8.80 4.34
CA HIS A 95 1.41 -8.47 5.75
C HIS A 95 2.18 -9.59 6.44
#